data_AF-A0A7C7SUZ2-F1
#
_entry.id   AF-A0A7C7SUZ2-F1
#
_cell.length_a   1.000
_cell.length_b   1.000
_cell.length_c   1.000
_cell.angle_alpha   90.00
_cell.angle_beta   90.00
_cell.angle_gamma   90.00
#
_symmetry.space_group_name_H-M   'P 1'
#
loop_
_entity.id
_entity.type
_entity.pdbx_description
1 polymer ?
#
loop_
_entity_poly.entity_id
_entity_poly.type
_entity_poly.pdbx_seq_one_letter_code
_entity_poly.pdbx_strand_id
1 'polypeptide(L)' 'MNLTRAFWSAVFFVLMTLSTSQLTAQSRLAQVGSSDLDVGEAGIAWYTTWETAQAEGIRSGRPIIFVAAATQCGGVSGVF' A
#
# COMPACT_ATOMS: atom_id res chain seq x y z
N MET A 1 14.29 45.68 -18.75
CA MET A 1 13.81 44.43 -19.39
C MET A 1 14.26 43.13 -18.72
N ASN A 2 14.96 43.15 -17.56
CA ASN A 2 15.49 41.93 -16.94
C ASN A 2 14.68 41.41 -15.73
N LEU A 3 13.89 42.26 -15.07
CA LEU A 3 13.20 41.89 -13.83
C LEU A 3 11.99 40.97 -14.06
N THR A 4 11.20 41.22 -15.11
CA THR A 4 10.06 40.38 -15.49
C THR A 4 10.52 39.00 -15.98
N ARG A 5 11.62 38.91 -16.73
CA ARG A 5 12.17 37.61 -17.18
C ARG A 5 12.67 36.76 -16.01
N ALA A 6 13.35 37.38 -15.03
CA ALA A 6 13.82 36.68 -13.84
C ALA A 6 12.66 36.13 -12.98
N PHE A 7 11.57 36.90 -12.86
CA PHE A 7 10.38 36.48 -12.13
C PHE A 7 9.70 35.26 -12.77
N TRP A 8 9.46 35.30 -14.09
CA TRP A 8 8.85 34.19 -14.80
C TRP A 8 9.72 32.93 -14.82
N SER A 9 11.05 33.08 -14.91
CA SER A 9 11.98 31.94 -14.79
C SER A 9 11.92 31.29 -13.41
N ALA A 10 11.86 32.08 -12.32
CA ALA A 10 11.77 31.56 -10.95
C ALA A 10 10.45 30.82 -10.72
N VAL A 11 9.32 31.38 -11.19
CA VAL A 11 8.01 30.73 -11.10
C VAL A 11 7.99 29.42 -11.89
N PHE A 12 8.57 29.39 -13.09
CA PHE A 12 8.65 28.17 -13.90
C PHE A 12 9.50 27.09 -13.21
N PHE A 13 10.61 27.48 -12.57
CA PHE A 13 11.47 26.56 -11.83
C PHE A 13 10.75 25.96 -10.61
N VAL A 14 10.02 26.79 -9.85
CA VAL A 14 9.22 26.33 -8.71
C VAL A 14 8.10 25.39 -9.16
N LEU A 15 7.39 25.72 -10.25
CA LEU A 15 6.33 24.84 -10.77
C LEU A 15 6.86 23.49 -11.25
N MET A 16 8.04 23.46 -11.89
CA MET A 16 8.67 22.19 -12.29
C MET A 16 9.07 21.31 -11.11
N THR A 17 9.57 21.87 -10.00
CA THR A 17 9.97 21.06 -8.84
C THR A 17 8.77 20.54 -8.05
N LEU A 18 7.63 21.22 -8.05
CA LEU A 18 6.41 20.72 -7.42
C LEU A 18 5.79 19.52 -8.16
N SER A 19 5.92 19.42 -9.49
CA SER A 19 5.36 18.30 -10.27
C SER A 19 6.09 16.97 -10.04
N THR A 20 7.37 16.97 -9.67
CA THR A 20 8.13 15.72 -9.47
C THR A 20 7.78 14.99 -8.17
N SER A 21 7.19 15.68 -7.18
CA SER A 21 6.93 15.11 -5.85
C SER A 21 5.70 14.20 -5.77
N GLN A 22 4.89 14.12 -6.83
CA GLN A 22 3.63 13.36 -6.82
C GLN A 22 3.75 11.90 -7.28
N LEU A 23 4.92 11.46 -7.77
CA LEU A 23 5.08 10.10 -8.34
C LEU A 23 5.31 8.98 -7.31
N THR A 24 5.56 9.27 -6.03
CA THR A 24 5.99 8.25 -5.06
C THR A 24 4.85 7.66 -4.23
N ALA A 25 3.67 8.28 -4.18
CA ALA A 25 2.56 7.85 -3.31
C ALA A 25 1.65 6.78 -3.95
N GLN A 26 1.65 6.64 -5.27
CA GLN A 26 0.68 5.83 -6.01
C GLN A 26 1.01 4.33 -6.05
N SER A 27 2.27 3.93 -5.81
CA SER A 27 2.71 2.55 -6.07
C SER A 27 2.26 1.52 -5.02
N ARG A 28 2.00 1.92 -3.77
CA ARG A 28 1.65 0.95 -2.70
C ARG A 28 0.25 0.37 -2.80
N LEU A 29 -0.71 1.09 -3.37
CA LEU A 29 -2.08 0.59 -3.52
C LEU A 29 -2.21 -0.39 -4.69
N ALA A 30 -1.35 -0.28 -5.72
CA ALA A 30 -1.36 -1.18 -6.87
C ALA A 30 -0.76 -2.57 -6.58
N GLN A 31 -0.05 -2.72 -5.46
CA GLN A 31 0.65 -3.96 -5.09
C GLN A 31 -0.15 -4.84 -4.11
N VAL A 32 -1.39 -4.48 -3.79
CA VAL A 32 -2.34 -5.35 -3.06
C VAL A 32 -2.96 -6.36 -4.05
N GLY A 33 -2.11 -6.99 -4.87
CA GLY A 33 -2.46 -8.08 -5.77
C GLY A 33 -2.26 -9.43 -5.09
N SER A 34 -2.78 -10.50 -5.72
CA SER A 34 -2.56 -11.88 -5.29
C SER A 34 -1.08 -12.14 -5.00
N SER A 35 -0.80 -12.90 -3.95
CA SER A 35 0.55 -13.31 -3.60
C SER A 35 1.26 -13.98 -4.80
N ASP A 36 2.55 -13.68 -5.00
CA ASP A 36 3.41 -14.35 -6.00
C ASP A 36 3.75 -15.81 -5.63
N LEU A 37 3.19 -16.31 -4.53
CA LEU A 37 3.38 -17.68 -4.08
C LEU A 37 2.61 -18.65 -4.98
N ASP A 38 3.27 -19.75 -5.37
CA ASP A 38 2.61 -20.85 -6.06
C ASP A 38 1.49 -21.46 -5.19
N VAL A 39 0.49 -22.05 -5.86
CA VAL A 39 -0.63 -22.69 -5.16
C VAL A 39 -0.12 -23.86 -4.34
N GLY A 40 -0.26 -23.78 -3.01
CA GLY A 40 0.20 -24.79 -2.06
C GLY A 40 1.46 -24.40 -1.29
N GLU A 41 2.13 -23.32 -1.67
CA GLU A 41 3.26 -22.74 -0.95
C GLU A 41 2.78 -22.08 0.36
N ALA A 42 3.67 -22.00 1.36
CA ALA A 42 3.31 -21.44 2.67
C ALA A 42 3.07 -19.92 2.58
N GLY A 43 1.82 -19.49 2.78
CA GLY A 43 1.42 -18.08 2.73
C GLY A 43 0.43 -17.66 3.83
N ILE A 44 0.11 -16.36 3.83
CA ILE A 44 -0.90 -15.75 4.70
C ILE A 44 -2.21 -15.60 3.93
N ALA A 45 -3.29 -16.20 4.44
CA ALA A 45 -4.64 -15.96 3.96
C ALA A 45 -5.35 -15.00 4.93
N TRP A 46 -5.88 -13.90 4.42
CA TRP A 46 -6.62 -12.91 5.19
C TRP A 46 -8.11 -13.21 5.14
N TYR A 47 -8.75 -13.27 6.31
CA TYR A 47 -10.19 -13.44 6.48
C TYR A 47 -10.76 -12.18 7.14
N THR A 48 -11.84 -11.64 6.58
CA THR A 48 -12.47 -10.41 7.08
C THR A 48 -13.62 -10.69 8.07
N THR A 49 -14.02 -11.95 8.22
CA THR A 49 -15.06 -12.37 9.15
C THR A 49 -14.63 -13.56 9.99
N TRP A 50 -15.17 -13.66 11.21
CA TRP A 50 -14.86 -14.76 12.11
C TRP A 50 -15.35 -16.10 11.56
N GLU A 51 -16.53 -16.14 10.93
CA GLU A 51 -17.15 -17.38 10.47
C GLU A 51 -16.29 -18.07 9.40
N THR A 52 -15.71 -17.29 8.49
CA THR A 52 -14.84 -17.80 7.43
C THR A 52 -13.48 -18.23 7.97
N ALA A 53 -12.89 -17.43 8.87
CA ALA A 53 -11.65 -17.78 9.54
C ALA A 53 -11.77 -19.06 10.39
N GLN A 54 -12.87 -19.19 11.14
CA GLN A 54 -13.15 -20.35 11.99
C GLN A 54 -13.33 -21.62 11.17
N ALA A 55 -14.10 -21.55 10.08
CA ALA A 55 -14.30 -22.69 9.18
C ALA A 55 -12.96 -23.19 8.61
N GLU A 56 -12.07 -22.28 8.20
CA GLU A 56 -10.74 -22.65 7.71
C GLU A 56 -9.83 -23.22 8.80
N GLY A 57 -9.83 -22.61 10.00
CA GLY A 57 -9.04 -23.12 11.13
C GLY A 57 -9.41 -24.55 11.48
N ILE A 58 -10.71 -24.88 11.48
CA ILE A 58 -11.21 -26.24 11.69
C ILE A 58 -10.79 -27.17 10.53
N ARG A 59 -11.00 -26.75 9.28
CA ARG A 59 -10.67 -27.56 8.09
C ARG A 59 -9.19 -27.90 7.99
N SER A 60 -8.34 -26.93 8.30
CA SER A 60 -6.88 -27.04 8.16
C SER A 60 -6.18 -27.57 9.41
N GLY A 61 -6.84 -27.54 10.57
CA GLY A 61 -6.22 -27.87 11.86
C GLY A 61 -5.15 -26.88 12.29
N ARG A 62 -5.08 -25.69 11.66
CA ARG A 62 -4.06 -24.67 11.93
C ARG A 62 -4.62 -23.62 12.90
N PRO A 63 -3.78 -23.07 13.81
CA PRO A 63 -4.20 -22.00 14.71
C PRO A 63 -4.51 -20.72 13.93
N ILE A 64 -5.46 -19.93 14.45
CA ILE A 64 -5.84 -18.63 13.92
C ILE A 64 -5.05 -17.54 14.65
N ILE A 65 -4.50 -16.59 13.90
CA ILE A 65 -3.89 -15.37 14.44
C ILE A 65 -4.84 -14.21 14.20
N PHE A 66 -5.25 -13.54 15.28
CA PHE A 66 -6.02 -12.30 15.20
C PHE A 66 -5.09 -11.11 15.04
N VAL A 67 -5.32 -10.33 14.00
CA VAL A 67 -4.58 -9.09 13.72
C VAL A 67 -5.55 -7.93 13.77
N ALA A 68 -5.27 -6.97 14.65
CA ALA A 68 -5.95 -5.67 14.68
C ALA A 68 -4.94 -4.60 14.29
N ALA A 69 -5.19 -3.92 13.18
CA ALA A 69 -4.32 -2.87 12.69
C ALA A 69 -5.17 -1.81 11.99
N ALA A 70 -4.69 -0.57 12.03
CA ALA A 70 -5.34 0.56 11.37
C ALA A 70 -4.53 0.97 10.15
N THR A 71 -5.16 1.65 9.19
CA THR A 71 -4.53 2.09 7.93
C THR A 71 -3.29 2.97 8.14
N GLN A 72 -3.19 3.62 9.31
CA GLN A 72 -2.05 4.44 9.69
C GLN A 72 -0.84 3.62 10.20
N CYS A 73 -1.03 2.32 10.47
CA CYS A 73 0.02 1.41 10.90
C CYS A 73 0.83 0.94 9.69
N GLY A 74 1.77 1.77 9.23
CA GLY A 74 2.63 1.43 8.09
C GLY A 74 3.50 0.19 8.33
N GLY A 75 3.77 -0.57 7.27
CA GLY A 75 4.71 -1.69 7.28
C GLY A 75 4.12 -3.07 7.62
N VAL A 76 2.81 -3.15 7.90
CA VAL A 76 2.11 -4.44 8.12
C VAL A 76 1.45 -4.88 6.82
N SER A 77 1.81 -6.07 6.34
CA SER A 77 1.19 -6.65 5.13
C SER A 77 -0.32 -6.80 5.32
N GLY A 78 -1.12 -6.43 4.31
CA GLY A 78 -2.58 -6.54 4.35
C GLY A 78 -3.31 -5.46 5.15
N VAL A 79 -2.58 -4.46 5.68
CA VAL A 79 -3.12 -3.29 6.35
C VAL A 79 -2.88 -2.09 5.45
N PHE A 80 -3.92 -1.67 4.73
CA PHE A 80 -3.92 -0.55 3.77
C PHE A 80 -4.51 0.69 4.40
#